data_AF-A0A414FIW1-F1
#
_entry.id   AF-A0A414FIW1-F1
#
_cell.length_a   1.000
_cell.length_b   1.000
_cell.length_c   1.000
_cell.angle_alpha   90.00
_cell.angle_beta   90.00
_cell.angle_gamma   90.00
#
_symmetry.space_group_name_H-M   'P 1'
#
loop_
_entity.id
_entity.type
_entity.pdbx_description
1 polymer ?
#
loop_
_entity_poly.entity_id
_entity_poly.type
_entity_poly.pdbx_seq_one_letter_code
_entity_poly.pdbx_strand_id
1 'polypeptide(L)'
;MNFPYETEKSYLYGGNCLIMEVNPSVPDKPISKKSRIFASDYQSLKKDSNRLFYIQHDKFRPVNKILKAYDFVKNRHIAQKNIYSLRKGRRSVFVNNQEYPLLCYDNCDPLPAQQDEGTPFEFTLQEVIDLLQQMEAKYKTISERETAYSKEHLFLNISPKGKIRRILGETARIIENYRNELRIIAHEQENREY
;
A
#
# COMPACT_ATOMS: atom_id res chain seq x y z
N MET A 1 2.38 2.70 4.40
CA MET A 1 1.71 2.04 3.26
C MET A 1 1.88 2.89 2.02
N ASN A 2 2.62 2.37 1.03
CA ASN A 2 2.69 2.93 -0.31
C ASN A 2 1.34 2.77 -1.00
N PHE A 3 0.90 3.83 -1.68
CA PHE A 3 -0.17 3.71 -2.67
C PHE A 3 0.29 2.67 -3.70
N PRO A 4 -0.50 1.65 -4.06
CA PRO A 4 -0.13 0.74 -5.13
C PRO A 4 0.01 1.58 -6.41
N TYR A 5 1.18 1.47 -7.04
CA TYR A 5 1.55 2.14 -8.31
C TYR A 5 0.45 2.03 -9.39
N GLU A 6 -0.44 1.04 -9.28
CA GLU A 6 -1.53 0.77 -10.20
C GLU A 6 -2.72 1.74 -10.07
N THR A 7 -2.90 2.37 -8.90
CA THR A 7 -3.99 3.35 -8.69
C THR A 7 -3.73 4.72 -9.31
N GLU A 8 -2.49 5.02 -9.71
CA GLU A 8 -2.19 6.25 -10.44
C GLU A 8 -3.01 6.32 -11.74
N LYS A 9 -3.15 5.23 -12.49
CA LYS A 9 -3.78 5.28 -13.81
C LYS A 9 -5.29 5.53 -13.79
N SER A 10 -5.97 5.18 -12.69
CA SER A 10 -7.44 5.27 -12.56
C SER A 10 -7.97 6.70 -12.35
N TYR A 11 -7.19 7.59 -11.77
CA TYR A 11 -7.64 8.98 -11.48
C TYR A 11 -7.05 10.02 -12.44
N LEU A 12 -6.19 9.60 -13.37
CA LEU A 12 -5.41 10.50 -14.22
C LEU A 12 -6.16 10.89 -15.50
N TYR A 13 -6.54 12.16 -15.60
CA TYR A 13 -7.03 12.72 -16.86
C TYR A 13 -5.88 13.24 -17.73
N GLY A 14 -5.68 12.65 -18.90
CA GLY A 14 -4.90 13.25 -19.99
C GLY A 14 -3.60 13.92 -19.56
N GLY A 15 -2.77 13.21 -18.78
CA GLY A 15 -1.43 13.65 -18.38
C GLY A 15 -1.32 14.23 -16.96
N ASN A 16 -1.36 13.36 -15.94
CA ASN A 16 -0.84 13.62 -14.59
C ASN A 16 -1.69 14.47 -13.62
N CYS A 17 -2.98 14.72 -13.89
CA CYS A 17 -3.88 15.46 -12.98
C CYS A 17 -5.05 14.62 -12.45
N LEU A 18 -5.34 14.77 -11.16
CA LEU A 18 -6.52 14.24 -10.44
C LEU A 18 -7.64 15.29 -10.41
N ILE A 19 -8.89 14.88 -10.49
CA ILE A 19 -10.06 15.79 -10.42
C ILE A 19 -10.71 15.67 -9.04
N MET A 20 -10.93 16.82 -8.40
CA MET A 20 -11.70 16.93 -7.16
C MET A 20 -13.14 17.33 -7.50
N GLU A 21 -14.11 16.59 -6.99
CA GLU A 21 -15.51 16.98 -7.06
C GLU A 21 -15.96 17.71 -5.80
N VAL A 22 -16.84 18.65 -6.04
CA VAL A 22 -17.44 19.51 -5.04
C VAL A 22 -18.85 18.98 -4.82
N ASN A 23 -19.07 18.23 -3.72
CA ASN A 23 -20.41 17.80 -3.31
C ASN A 23 -21.39 19.00 -3.32
N PRO A 24 -22.43 19.03 -4.16
CA PRO A 24 -23.29 20.21 -4.34
C PRO A 24 -24.05 20.62 -3.08
N SER A 25 -24.10 19.77 -2.06
CA SER A 25 -24.90 19.93 -0.85
C SER A 25 -24.29 20.83 0.24
N VAL A 26 -23.03 21.29 0.08
CA VAL A 26 -22.39 22.15 1.09
C VAL A 26 -22.28 23.58 0.55
N PRO A 27 -23.04 24.55 1.12
CA PRO A 27 -22.93 25.96 0.78
C PRO A 27 -21.60 26.53 1.29
N ASP A 28 -21.04 27.52 0.59
CA ASP A 28 -19.72 28.13 0.82
C ASP A 28 -18.53 27.19 0.66
N LYS A 29 -18.03 27.10 -0.58
CA LYS A 29 -16.87 26.28 -0.89
C LYS A 29 -15.67 27.09 -1.30
N PRO A 30 -14.49 26.85 -0.69
CA PRO A 30 -13.24 27.50 -1.08
C PRO A 30 -12.84 27.25 -2.54
N ILE A 31 -13.34 26.17 -3.16
CA ILE A 31 -12.92 25.76 -4.49
C ILE A 31 -14.12 25.52 -5.43
N SER A 32 -13.91 25.83 -6.72
CA SER A 32 -14.85 25.65 -7.83
C SER A 32 -15.28 24.19 -8.04
N LYS A 33 -16.49 24.00 -8.61
CA LYS A 33 -17.14 22.69 -8.85
C LYS A 33 -16.26 21.62 -9.52
N LYS A 34 -15.29 22.04 -10.34
CA LYS A 34 -14.32 21.14 -10.99
C LYS A 34 -12.92 21.75 -10.88
N SER A 35 -12.17 21.30 -9.87
CA SER A 35 -10.77 21.67 -9.68
C SER A 35 -9.86 20.47 -9.77
N ARG A 36 -8.61 20.71 -10.16
CA ARG A 36 -7.62 19.67 -10.44
C ARG A 36 -6.39 19.85 -9.56
N ILE A 37 -5.70 18.75 -9.26
CA ILE A 37 -4.40 18.75 -8.60
C ILE A 37 -3.46 17.82 -9.37
N PHE A 38 -2.18 18.15 -9.47
CA PHE A 38 -1.22 17.22 -10.07
C PHE A 38 -1.07 15.98 -9.17
N ALA A 39 -0.97 14.81 -9.79
CA ALA A 39 -0.81 13.56 -9.06
C ALA A 39 0.49 13.54 -8.23
N SER A 40 1.57 14.10 -8.76
CA SER A 40 2.84 14.29 -8.02
C SER A 40 2.66 15.17 -6.78
N ASP A 41 1.90 16.26 -6.91
CA ASP A 41 1.62 17.16 -5.80
C ASP A 41 0.76 16.46 -4.74
N TYR A 42 -0.27 15.70 -5.15
CA TYR A 42 -1.08 14.90 -4.24
C TYR A 42 -0.27 13.81 -3.51
N GLN A 43 0.65 13.14 -4.21
CA GLN A 43 1.51 12.12 -3.60
C GLN A 43 2.40 12.71 -2.52
N SER A 44 2.91 13.93 -2.74
CA SER A 44 3.75 14.65 -1.79
C SER A 44 3.01 15.15 -0.54
N LEU A 45 1.67 15.17 -0.56
CA LEU A 45 0.88 15.52 0.62
C LEU A 45 1.01 14.42 1.69
N LYS A 46 1.01 14.82 2.95
CA LYS A 46 0.93 13.90 4.09
C LYS A 46 -0.45 13.99 4.75
N LYS A 47 -0.77 13.00 5.60
CA LYS A 47 -2.06 12.97 6.33
C LYS A 47 -2.04 13.88 7.55
N ASP A 48 -0.87 13.97 8.16
CA ASP A 48 -0.54 14.67 9.40
C ASP A 48 -0.06 16.11 9.17
N SER A 49 0.31 16.47 7.95
CA SER A 49 0.80 17.82 7.63
C SER A 49 -0.03 18.53 6.58
N ASN A 50 -0.23 19.83 6.82
CA ASN A 50 -0.83 20.74 5.86
C ASN A 50 0.25 21.33 4.96
N ARG A 51 -0.02 21.37 3.66
CA ARG A 51 0.81 22.06 2.67
C ARG A 51 0.00 23.15 1.97
N LEU A 52 0.62 24.29 1.70
CA LEU A 52 -0.07 25.43 1.10
C LEU A 52 -0.12 25.29 -0.42
N PHE A 53 -1.29 25.61 -0.99
CA PHE A 53 -1.55 25.63 -2.42
C PHE A 53 -2.31 26.89 -2.81
N TYR A 54 -2.26 27.26 -4.09
CA TYR A 54 -3.09 28.31 -4.66
C TYR A 54 -3.77 27.82 -5.93
N ILE A 55 -4.87 28.49 -6.29
CA ILE A 55 -5.61 28.18 -7.50
C ILE A 55 -5.09 29.02 -8.68
N GLN A 56 -4.82 28.34 -9.79
CA GLN A 56 -4.50 28.97 -11.08
C GLN A 56 -5.49 28.49 -12.15
N HIS A 57 -5.77 29.33 -13.14
CA HIS A 57 -6.46 28.88 -14.35
C HIS A 57 -5.51 28.00 -15.20
N ASP A 58 -6.01 26.88 -15.71
CA ASP A 58 -5.27 26.05 -16.65
C ASP A 58 -5.07 26.83 -17.96
N LYS A 59 -3.81 27.01 -18.37
CA LYS A 59 -3.43 27.76 -19.57
C LYS A 59 -4.06 27.19 -20.83
N PHE A 60 -4.29 25.88 -20.87
CA PHE A 60 -4.81 25.18 -22.04
C PHE A 60 -6.32 24.98 -21.97
N ARG A 61 -6.92 25.09 -20.77
CA ARG A 61 -8.33 24.83 -20.53
C ARG A 61 -8.88 25.86 -19.53
N PRO A 62 -9.22 27.08 -19.96
CA PRO A 62 -9.51 28.21 -19.06
C PRO A 62 -10.70 27.99 -18.11
N VAL A 63 -11.61 27.07 -18.46
CA VAL A 63 -12.74 26.63 -17.60
C VAL A 63 -12.26 25.81 -16.40
N ASN A 64 -11.10 25.16 -16.49
CA ASN A 64 -10.53 24.33 -15.44
C ASN A 64 -9.59 25.14 -14.54
N LYS A 65 -9.72 24.91 -13.23
CA LYS A 65 -8.85 25.48 -12.21
C LYS A 65 -7.92 24.40 -11.66
N ILE A 66 -6.63 24.69 -11.56
CA ILE A 66 -5.61 23.77 -11.06
C ILE A 66 -5.01 24.30 -9.75
N LEU A 67 -4.88 23.43 -8.76
CA LEU A 67 -4.15 23.67 -7.52
C LEU A 67 -2.66 23.46 -7.79
N LYS A 68 -1.86 24.45 -7.39
CA LYS A 68 -0.39 24.39 -7.44
C LYS A 68 0.20 24.67 -6.07
N ALA A 69 1.30 23.98 -5.77
CA ALA A 69 2.03 24.20 -4.53
C ALA A 69 2.43 25.67 -4.40
N TYR A 70 2.12 26.26 -3.24
CA TYR A 70 2.48 27.62 -2.90
C TYR A 70 3.88 27.66 -2.29
N ASP A 71 4.74 28.51 -2.82
CA ASP A 71 6.07 28.82 -2.28
C ASP A 71 6.14 30.32 -1.99
N PHE A 72 6.44 30.68 -0.73
CA PHE A 72 6.46 32.07 -0.29
C PHE A 72 7.45 32.95 -1.08
N VAL A 73 8.54 32.39 -1.60
CA VAL A 73 9.53 33.16 -2.37
C VAL A 73 9.04 33.39 -3.80
N LYS A 74 8.47 32.36 -4.42
CA LYS A 74 8.05 32.40 -5.84
C LYS A 74 6.66 33.01 -6.04
N ASN A 75 5.80 33.00 -5.02
CA ASN A 75 4.37 33.29 -5.15
C ASN A 75 3.90 34.50 -4.31
N ARG A 76 4.78 35.46 -4.01
CA ARG A 76 4.45 36.66 -3.21
C ARG A 76 3.30 37.51 -3.77
N HIS A 77 3.07 37.47 -5.08
CA HIS A 77 2.02 38.22 -5.76
C HIS A 77 0.61 37.65 -5.52
N ILE A 78 0.50 36.46 -4.91
CA ILE A 78 -0.78 35.80 -4.66
C ILE A 78 -1.35 36.31 -3.35
N ALA A 79 -2.57 36.86 -3.41
CA ALA A 79 -3.28 37.33 -2.23
C ALA A 79 -3.57 36.18 -1.26
N GLN A 80 -3.45 36.43 0.05
CA GLN A 80 -3.65 35.43 1.11
C GLN A 80 -5.00 34.70 1.00
N LYS A 81 -6.05 35.41 0.57
CA LYS A 81 -7.40 34.84 0.35
C LYS A 81 -7.47 33.73 -0.70
N ASN A 82 -6.44 33.61 -1.55
CA ASN A 82 -6.36 32.60 -2.61
C ASN A 82 -5.39 31.46 -2.26
N ILE A 83 -4.91 31.41 -1.02
CA ILE A 83 -4.02 30.37 -0.50
C ILE A 83 -4.86 29.41 0.37
N TYR A 84 -4.70 28.12 0.11
CA TYR A 84 -5.47 27.04 0.74
C TYR A 84 -4.52 26.06 1.41
N SER A 85 -4.89 25.57 2.59
CA SER A 85 -4.18 24.47 3.24
C SER A 85 -4.74 23.14 2.76
N LEU A 86 -3.85 22.30 2.21
CA LEU A 86 -4.20 20.98 1.71
C LEU A 86 -3.57 19.89 2.59
N ARG A 87 -4.36 18.86 2.91
CA ARG A 87 -3.87 17.61 3.52
C ARG A 87 -4.37 16.41 2.75
N LYS A 88 -3.63 15.30 2.82
CA LYS A 88 -3.96 14.07 2.09
C LYS A 88 -5.10 13.32 2.78
N GLY A 89 -6.20 13.12 2.07
CA GLY A 89 -7.22 12.14 2.43
C GLY A 89 -6.95 10.78 1.78
N ARG A 90 -7.70 9.74 2.14
CA ARG A 90 -7.51 8.38 1.60
C ARG A 90 -7.93 8.28 0.12
N ARG A 91 -9.05 8.92 -0.24
CA ARG A 91 -9.61 9.04 -1.60
C ARG A 91 -10.13 10.45 -1.85
N SER A 92 -9.49 11.39 -1.19
CA SER A 92 -9.97 12.76 -1.06
C SER A 92 -8.79 13.68 -0.82
N VAL A 93 -9.02 14.96 -1.07
CA VAL A 93 -8.13 16.04 -0.67
C VAL A 93 -8.91 16.88 0.32
N PHE A 94 -8.33 17.12 1.47
CA PHE A 94 -8.90 18.08 2.39
C PHE A 94 -8.33 19.45 2.08
N VAL A 95 -9.19 20.44 1.97
CA VAL A 95 -8.86 21.82 1.66
C VAL A 95 -9.46 22.67 2.77
N ASN A 96 -8.62 23.38 3.52
CA ASN A 96 -9.04 24.14 4.71
C ASN A 96 -9.90 23.28 5.66
N ASN A 97 -9.47 22.04 5.90
CA ASN A 97 -10.17 21.01 6.68
C ASN A 97 -11.50 20.49 6.11
N GLN A 98 -11.95 20.97 4.95
CA GLN A 98 -13.12 20.43 4.26
C GLN A 98 -12.71 19.32 3.28
N GLU A 99 -13.39 18.18 3.32
CA GLU A 99 -13.06 17.03 2.47
C GLU A 99 -13.66 17.14 1.07
N TYR A 100 -12.83 16.91 0.04
CA TYR A 100 -13.24 16.86 -1.36
C TYR A 100 -12.87 15.49 -1.95
N PRO A 101 -13.85 14.66 -2.34
CA PRO A 101 -13.58 13.37 -2.96
C PRO A 101 -12.91 13.52 -4.33
N LEU A 102 -12.03 12.58 -4.66
CA LEU A 102 -11.42 12.47 -5.99
C LEU A 102 -12.33 11.64 -6.92
N LEU A 103 -12.55 12.12 -8.14
CA LEU A 103 -13.36 11.42 -9.14
C LEU A 103 -12.58 10.27 -9.78
N CYS A 104 -13.18 9.08 -9.77
CA CYS A 104 -12.79 7.96 -10.62
C CYS A 104 -13.46 8.10 -12.00
N TYR A 105 -12.79 7.70 -13.08
CA TYR A 105 -13.44 7.63 -14.40
C TYR A 105 -14.36 6.41 -14.54
N ASP A 106 -15.38 6.52 -15.38
CA ASP A 106 -16.44 5.49 -15.59
C ASP A 106 -15.90 4.11 -16.02
N ASN A 107 -14.69 4.04 -16.58
CA ASN A 107 -14.02 2.80 -17.02
C ASN A 107 -12.86 2.39 -16.10
N CYS A 108 -12.81 2.88 -14.86
CA CYS A 108 -11.83 2.36 -13.90
C CYS A 108 -12.22 0.96 -13.48
N ASP A 109 -11.24 0.06 -13.44
CA ASP A 109 -11.40 -1.20 -12.72
C ASP A 109 -11.92 -0.88 -11.31
N PRO A 110 -12.96 -1.59 -10.84
CA PRO A 110 -13.47 -1.39 -9.50
C PRO A 110 -12.28 -1.53 -8.55
N LEU A 111 -12.07 -0.50 -7.75
CA LEU A 111 -11.00 -0.51 -6.76
C LEU A 111 -11.17 -1.77 -5.92
N PRO A 112 -10.06 -2.45 -5.54
CA PRO A 112 -10.16 -3.55 -4.60
C PRO A 112 -11.02 -3.07 -3.42
N ALA A 113 -11.99 -3.90 -3.06
CA ALA A 113 -12.93 -3.61 -1.99
C ALA A 113 -12.14 -3.10 -0.78
N GLN A 114 -12.71 -2.13 -0.05
CA GLN A 114 -12.14 -1.75 1.23
C GLN A 114 -11.76 -3.03 1.96
N GLN A 115 -10.48 -3.22 2.24
CA GLN A 115 -10.12 -4.04 3.39
C GLN A 115 -10.65 -3.22 4.57
N ASP A 116 -11.95 -3.39 4.86
CA ASP A 116 -12.50 -3.25 6.19
C ASP A 116 -11.47 -3.85 7.13
N GLU A 117 -11.02 -3.07 8.13
CA GLU A 117 -10.30 -3.47 9.35
C GLU A 117 -10.12 -5.00 9.50
N GLY A 118 -9.32 -5.58 8.63
CA GLY A 118 -9.50 -6.96 8.20
C GLY A 118 -8.39 -7.75 8.81
N THR A 119 -8.50 -7.94 10.12
CA THR A 119 -7.47 -8.47 11.02
C THR A 119 -6.17 -7.65 10.97
N PRO A 120 -5.66 -7.14 12.10
CA PRO A 120 -4.38 -6.44 12.12
C PRO A 120 -3.31 -7.27 11.38
N PHE A 121 -2.36 -6.63 10.69
CA PHE A 121 -1.23 -7.34 10.04
C PHE A 121 -0.57 -8.35 11.00
N GLU A 122 -0.56 -8.03 12.29
CA GLU A 122 -0.14 -8.89 13.39
C GLU A 122 -0.90 -10.22 13.48
N PHE A 123 -2.22 -10.22 13.26
CA PHE A 123 -3.04 -11.44 13.20
C PHE A 123 -2.69 -12.29 11.98
N THR A 124 -2.48 -11.66 10.81
CA THR A 124 -2.02 -12.40 9.61
C THR A 124 -0.61 -12.96 9.76
N LEU A 125 0.27 -12.26 10.51
CA LEU A 125 1.61 -12.74 10.82
C LEU A 125 1.57 -13.90 11.81
N GLN A 126 0.71 -13.83 12.82
CA GLN A 126 0.50 -14.91 13.78
C GLN A 126 -0.02 -16.19 13.10
N GLU A 127 -0.96 -16.07 12.16
CA GLU A 127 -1.42 -17.20 11.34
C GLU A 127 -0.28 -17.85 10.54
N VAL A 128 0.63 -17.04 9.98
CA VAL A 128 1.81 -17.54 9.26
C VAL A 128 2.80 -18.23 10.21
N ILE A 129 2.99 -17.70 11.42
CA ILE A 129 3.81 -18.33 12.46
C ILE A 129 3.24 -19.69 12.86
N ASP A 130 1.93 -19.75 13.13
CA ASP A 130 1.25 -20.98 13.53
C ASP A 130 1.29 -22.03 12.41
N LEU A 131 1.14 -21.60 11.14
CA LEU A 131 1.28 -22.47 9.98
C LEU A 131 2.69 -23.04 9.85
N LEU A 132 3.73 -22.21 10.06
CA LEU A 132 5.13 -22.65 10.04
C LEU A 132 5.40 -23.67 11.16
N GLN A 133 4.92 -23.42 12.37
CA GLN A 133 5.05 -24.36 13.49
C GLN A 133 4.36 -25.70 13.21
N GLN A 134 3.16 -25.67 12.62
CA GLN A 134 2.48 -26.90 12.20
C GLN A 134 3.25 -27.64 11.11
N MET A 135 3.83 -26.93 10.15
CA MET A 135 4.65 -27.53 9.10
C MET A 135 5.91 -28.17 9.69
N GLU A 136 6.58 -27.52 10.65
CA GLU A 136 7.73 -28.07 11.36
C GLU A 136 7.39 -29.35 12.13
N ALA A 137 6.27 -29.36 12.86
CA ALA A 137 5.82 -30.53 13.61
C ALA A 137 5.50 -31.72 12.67
N LYS A 138 4.82 -31.45 11.56
CA LYS A 138 4.54 -32.46 10.52
C LYS A 138 5.84 -32.97 9.88
N TYR A 139 6.74 -32.08 9.51
CA TYR A 139 8.04 -32.44 8.94
C TYR A 139 8.85 -33.31 9.90
N LYS A 140 8.91 -32.97 11.19
CA LYS A 140 9.63 -33.77 12.19
C LYS A 140 9.08 -35.20 12.25
N THR A 141 7.76 -35.33 12.32
CA THR A 141 7.08 -36.64 12.37
C THR A 141 7.39 -37.48 11.12
N ILE A 142 7.30 -36.86 9.92
CA ILE A 142 7.59 -37.53 8.64
C ILE A 142 9.07 -37.89 8.56
N SER A 143 9.97 -36.98 8.93
CA SER A 143 11.41 -37.18 8.86
C SER A 143 11.88 -38.31 9.75
N GLU A 144 11.37 -38.41 10.98
CA GLU A 144 11.64 -39.52 11.90
C GLU A 144 11.14 -40.85 11.32
N ARG A 145 9.90 -40.88 10.82
CA ARG A 145 9.29 -42.08 10.21
C ARG A 145 10.04 -42.55 8.96
N GLU A 146 10.34 -41.64 8.04
CA GLU A 146 11.04 -41.95 6.78
C GLU A 146 12.50 -42.35 7.02
N THR A 147 13.14 -41.75 8.04
CA THR A 147 14.50 -42.15 8.45
C THR A 147 14.51 -43.53 9.08
N ALA A 148 13.53 -43.85 9.93
CA ALA A 148 13.37 -45.19 10.50
C ALA A 148 13.09 -46.23 9.41
N TYR A 149 12.16 -45.94 8.51
CA TYR A 149 11.85 -46.77 7.34
C TYR A 149 13.11 -47.02 6.49
N SER A 150 13.84 -45.98 6.10
CA SER A 150 15.06 -46.11 5.30
C SER A 150 16.16 -46.95 5.98
N LYS A 151 16.23 -46.95 7.32
CA LYS A 151 17.18 -47.76 8.11
C LYS A 151 16.77 -49.23 8.19
N GLU A 152 15.51 -49.50 8.52
CA GLU A 152 15.01 -50.85 8.83
C GLU A 152 14.61 -51.64 7.59
N HIS A 153 14.39 -50.99 6.44
CA HIS A 153 13.88 -51.65 5.26
C HIS A 153 14.96 -52.46 4.53
N LEU A 154 14.84 -53.80 4.63
CA LEU A 154 15.75 -54.79 4.05
C LEU A 154 15.90 -54.71 2.53
N PHE A 155 14.85 -54.27 1.81
CA PHE A 155 14.81 -54.28 0.34
C PHE A 155 15.05 -52.92 -0.31
N LEU A 156 15.31 -51.86 0.47
CA LEU A 156 15.55 -50.54 -0.09
C LEU A 156 17.00 -50.44 -0.60
N ASN A 157 17.17 -50.23 -1.89
CA ASN A 157 18.48 -50.01 -2.50
C ASN A 157 19.06 -48.62 -2.17
N ILE A 158 20.37 -48.44 -2.37
CA ILE A 158 21.11 -47.19 -2.08
C ILE A 158 20.51 -45.96 -2.78
N SER A 159 20.05 -46.12 -4.03
CA SER A 159 19.47 -45.03 -4.82
C SER A 159 18.16 -44.46 -4.23
N PRO A 160 17.13 -45.27 -3.94
CA PRO A 160 15.95 -44.82 -3.19
C PRO A 160 16.27 -44.20 -1.82
N LYS A 161 17.19 -44.80 -1.04
CA LYS A 161 17.63 -44.24 0.26
C LYS A 161 18.21 -42.84 0.10
N GLY A 162 19.03 -42.64 -0.94
CA GLY A 162 19.60 -41.34 -1.29
C GLY A 162 18.54 -40.29 -1.66
N LYS A 163 17.49 -40.69 -2.41
CA LYS A 163 16.38 -39.80 -2.76
C LYS A 163 15.59 -39.35 -1.53
N ILE A 164 15.26 -40.27 -0.61
CA ILE A 164 14.57 -39.95 0.64
C ILE A 164 15.40 -38.95 1.45
N ARG A 165 16.70 -39.22 1.63
CA ARG A 165 17.61 -38.32 2.36
C ARG A 165 17.67 -36.93 1.73
N ARG A 166 17.71 -36.86 0.40
CA ARG A 166 17.74 -35.60 -0.34
C ARG A 166 16.45 -34.80 -0.16
N ILE A 167 15.28 -35.43 -0.32
CA ILE A 167 13.98 -34.77 -0.15
C ILE A 167 13.82 -34.24 1.27
N LEU A 168 14.19 -35.04 2.29
CA LEU A 168 14.14 -34.58 3.69
C LEU A 168 15.09 -33.40 3.91
N GLY A 169 16.32 -33.47 3.40
CA GLY A 169 17.30 -32.39 3.52
C GLY A 169 16.89 -31.09 2.81
N GLU A 170 16.37 -31.17 1.59
CA GLU A 170 15.86 -30.02 0.84
C GLU A 170 14.66 -29.39 1.57
N THR A 171 13.74 -30.22 2.08
CA THR A 171 12.58 -29.76 2.85
C THR A 171 13.00 -29.06 4.16
N ALA A 172 13.97 -29.62 4.89
CA ALA A 172 14.52 -28.99 6.10
C ALA A 172 15.11 -27.60 5.81
N ARG A 173 15.84 -27.46 4.69
CA ARG A 173 16.41 -26.18 4.27
C ARG A 173 15.35 -25.14 3.95
N ILE A 174 14.26 -25.53 3.30
CA ILE A 174 13.14 -24.63 2.98
C ILE A 174 12.47 -24.13 4.27
N ILE A 175 12.20 -25.03 5.21
CA ILE A 175 11.63 -24.68 6.52
C ILE A 175 12.54 -23.69 7.27
N GLU A 176 13.85 -23.92 7.28
CA GLU A 176 14.81 -23.04 7.92
C GLU A 176 14.88 -21.66 7.27
N ASN A 177 14.77 -21.58 5.93
CA ASN A 177 14.66 -20.30 5.23
C ASN A 177 13.42 -19.52 5.69
N TYR A 178 12.25 -20.17 5.76
CA TYR A 178 11.04 -19.49 6.25
C TYR A 178 11.15 -19.02 7.70
N ARG A 179 11.82 -19.77 8.57
CA ARG A 179 12.14 -19.31 9.94
C ARG A 179 12.99 -18.05 9.94
N ASN A 180 14.01 -18.00 9.08
CA ASN A 180 14.91 -16.84 9.00
C ASN A 180 14.20 -15.61 8.46
N GLU A 181 13.38 -15.76 7.41
CA GLU A 181 12.56 -14.65 6.90
C GLU A 181 11.60 -14.10 7.97
N LEU A 182 10.94 -14.97 8.75
CA LEU A 182 10.09 -14.52 9.85
C LEU A 182 10.87 -13.79 10.95
N ARG A 183 12.09 -14.22 11.28
CA ARG A 183 12.95 -13.50 12.23
C ARG A 183 13.31 -12.10 11.73
N ILE A 184 13.62 -11.96 10.45
CA ILE A 184 13.94 -10.66 9.84
C ILE A 184 12.72 -9.74 9.94
N ILE A 185 11.54 -10.25 9.57
CA ILE A 185 10.29 -9.49 9.65
C ILE A 185 9.97 -9.05 11.08
N ALA A 186 10.12 -9.94 12.06
CA ALA A 186 9.91 -9.61 13.48
C ALA A 186 10.87 -8.52 13.98
N HIS A 187 12.16 -8.60 13.61
CA HIS A 187 13.16 -7.58 13.98
C HIS A 187 12.92 -6.22 13.28
N GLU A 188 12.40 -6.22 12.06
CA GLU A 188 11.99 -4.98 11.36
C GLU A 188 10.72 -4.35 11.94
N GLN A 189 9.90 -5.10 12.68
CA GLN A 189 8.76 -4.53 13.42
C GLN A 189 9.22 -3.81 14.68
N GLU A 190 10.11 -4.42 15.46
CA GLU A 190 10.66 -3.82 16.69
C GLU A 190 11.34 -2.46 16.41
N ASN A 191 12.11 -2.36 15.31
CA ASN A 191 12.77 -1.12 14.92
C ASN A 191 11.84 -0.03 14.35
N ARG A 192 10.57 -0.35 14.04
CA ARG A 192 9.58 0.64 13.58
C ARG A 192 8.83 1.31 14.73
N GLU A 193 8.94 0.76 15.94
CA GLU A 193 8.30 1.30 17.15
C GLU A 193 9.18 2.31 17.90
N TYR A 194 10.43 2.51 17.46
CA TYR A 194 11.39 3.52 17.94
C TYR A 194 11.55 4.67 16.94
#